data_AF-A0A2S2BZQ8-F1
#
_entry.id   AF-A0A2S2BZQ8-F1
#
_cell.length_a   1.000
_cell.length_b   1.000
_cell.length_c   1.000
_cell.angle_alpha   90.00
_cell.angle_beta   90.00
_cell.angle_gamma   90.00
#
_symmetry.space_group_name_H-M   'P 1'
#
loop_
_entity.id
_entity.type
_entity.pdbx_description
1 polymer ?
#
loop_
_entity_poly.entity_id
_entity_poly.type
_entity_poly.pdbx_seq_one_letter_code
_entity_poly.pdbx_strand_id
1 'polypeptide(L)'
;MTVSAPQQADIASQVPEDERQLSVVVVGAGLSGVAAAVKLEKAGITDYLVLEKSARVGGVWRENTYPGCGVDIPAPVYSFSFNPNPQWRSNFALQPELLSYIEETVDKFGVRSKIAMHTELIEATWSEDRRRWVLDTTQGTMVAQHVIFAAGPITEPKTPELPGIDGFAGEIFHSARWNHSVDLTGKRVAVVGTGASAVQFIPEIQPDVAQLYVFQRTPAWVVPRLDFPFPRMAQWVFGRVPAVQNAFRHVLDIVLRTLTLAMRRERTARLLNPIGTRWLATQVPDPELRASLTPDFTLGCKRLLLSNTYLPALTKPGVELIPHALVAVDGQSVVAADGTRREVDVIIFGTGFDVSHPPIASRIRGRDGRLLSEKWAKSPEAYLATTTPGAPNAYIMLGPNILVYNSFLGLAETQLDYVIDGLTKAEQQGIEVLEVREEPFRAFNDAVQKGLAPTVFNNGGCSSYYLDADGKNFAAWPWSTGSLRRRLARFDLENYAVRPYRHSSSAHSTGKSS
;
A
#
# COMPACT_ATOMS: atom_id res chain seq x y z
N MET A 1 38.26 13.50 -25.97
CA MET A 1 38.49 13.40 -24.52
C MET A 1 37.35 12.60 -23.93
N THR A 2 37.64 11.33 -23.70
CA THR A 2 36.74 10.28 -23.20
C THR A 2 36.39 10.57 -21.74
N VAL A 3 35.11 10.87 -21.47
CA VAL A 3 34.60 10.97 -20.11
C VAL A 3 34.31 9.56 -19.63
N SER A 4 35.19 9.08 -18.75
CA SER A 4 35.10 7.82 -18.03
C SER A 4 33.75 7.68 -17.34
N ALA A 5 33.09 6.52 -17.54
CA ALA A 5 31.97 6.08 -16.72
C ALA A 5 32.38 6.04 -15.23
N PRO A 6 31.46 6.30 -14.28
CA PRO A 6 31.74 6.05 -12.88
C PRO A 6 31.88 4.54 -12.67
N GLN A 7 33.07 4.17 -12.24
CA GLN A 7 33.50 2.82 -11.90
C GLN A 7 32.65 2.32 -10.72
N GLN A 8 31.81 1.31 -10.96
CA GLN A 8 31.20 0.49 -9.92
C GLN A 8 32.31 -0.22 -9.14
N ALA A 9 32.57 0.22 -7.92
CA ALA A 9 33.35 -0.48 -6.89
C ALA A 9 32.71 -0.09 -5.54
N ASP A 10 32.32 -0.97 -4.63
CA ASP A 10 32.67 -2.37 -4.45
C ASP A 10 31.42 -3.19 -4.04
N ILE A 11 31.26 -4.32 -4.71
CA ILE A 11 30.22 -5.34 -4.52
C ILE A 11 30.67 -6.38 -3.47
N ALA A 12 31.92 -6.30 -2.98
CA ALA A 12 32.60 -7.30 -2.16
C ALA A 12 31.96 -7.58 -0.78
N SER A 13 30.84 -8.27 -0.80
CA SER A 13 30.50 -9.45 0.00
C SER A 13 29.14 -10.00 -0.48
N GLN A 14 28.95 -10.11 -1.81
CA GLN A 14 27.86 -10.86 -2.42
C GLN A 14 27.93 -12.32 -1.94
N VAL A 15 27.27 -12.57 -0.81
CA VAL A 15 27.02 -13.84 -0.12
C VAL A 15 28.24 -14.76 0.02
N PRO A 16 28.97 -14.72 1.16
CA PRO A 16 29.83 -15.84 1.55
C PRO A 16 28.99 -17.08 1.87
N GLU A 17 29.48 -18.24 1.42
CA GLU A 17 28.96 -19.59 1.64
C GLU A 17 28.50 -19.80 3.11
N ASP A 18 27.22 -20.17 3.27
CA ASP A 18 26.46 -20.53 4.48
C ASP A 18 26.14 -19.44 5.53
N GLU A 19 24.86 -19.01 5.53
CA GLU A 19 24.10 -18.42 6.64
C GLU A 19 24.54 -17.05 7.21
N ARG A 20 24.58 -15.98 6.39
CA ARG A 20 24.74 -14.60 6.89
C ARG A 20 23.68 -14.28 7.96
N GLN A 21 24.12 -13.97 9.19
CA GLN A 21 23.26 -13.58 10.31
C GLN A 21 23.16 -12.06 10.43
N LEU A 22 21.94 -11.54 10.51
CA LEU A 22 21.63 -10.11 10.64
C LEU A 22 20.72 -9.86 11.86
N SER A 23 20.82 -8.68 12.45
CA SER A 23 19.89 -8.26 13.50
C SER A 23 18.49 -8.01 12.92
N VAL A 24 18.41 -7.32 11.78
CA VAL A 24 17.13 -6.99 11.13
C VAL A 24 17.19 -7.22 9.62
N VAL A 25 16.17 -7.86 9.06
CA VAL A 25 15.92 -7.86 7.60
C VAL A 25 14.62 -7.12 7.30
N VAL A 26 14.63 -6.23 6.32
CA VAL A 26 13.45 -5.53 5.82
C VAL A 26 13.10 -6.09 4.44
N VAL A 27 11.85 -6.46 4.19
CA VAL A 27 11.41 -7.06 2.92
C VAL A 27 10.59 -6.05 2.13
N GLY A 28 11.14 -5.56 1.02
CA GLY A 28 10.55 -4.58 0.09
C GLY A 28 11.16 -3.18 0.24
N ALA A 29 11.53 -2.56 -0.89
CA ALA A 29 12.07 -1.18 -0.93
C ALA A 29 11.06 -0.18 -1.52
N GLY A 30 9.78 -0.34 -1.15
CA GLY A 30 8.76 0.70 -1.29
C GLY A 30 8.91 1.78 -0.21
N LEU A 31 7.91 2.66 -0.11
CA LEU A 31 7.90 3.74 0.88
C LEU A 31 8.14 3.26 2.32
N SER A 32 7.47 2.19 2.76
CA SER A 32 7.65 1.63 4.11
C SER A 32 9.06 1.09 4.34
N GLY A 33 9.67 0.43 3.34
CA GLY A 33 11.03 -0.10 3.46
C GLY A 33 12.11 0.97 3.47
N VAL A 34 11.95 2.00 2.62
CA VAL A 34 12.82 3.18 2.62
C VAL A 34 12.72 3.92 3.96
N ALA A 35 11.50 4.11 4.49
CA ALA A 35 11.32 4.68 5.83
C ALA A 35 11.96 3.81 6.92
N ALA A 36 11.86 2.48 6.81
CA ALA A 36 12.45 1.56 7.78
C ALA A 36 13.97 1.68 7.80
N ALA A 37 14.63 1.66 6.64
CA ALA A 37 16.08 1.84 6.53
C ALA A 37 16.54 3.14 7.18
N VAL A 38 15.91 4.28 6.83
CA VAL A 38 16.27 5.59 7.40
C VAL A 38 16.04 5.64 8.91
N LYS A 39 14.98 5.02 9.42
CA LYS A 39 14.68 5.00 10.86
C LYS A 39 15.62 4.06 11.63
N LEU A 40 16.02 2.93 11.05
CA LEU A 40 17.03 2.03 11.61
C LEU A 40 18.37 2.76 11.76
N GLU A 41 18.85 3.44 10.71
CA GLU A 41 20.08 4.26 10.77
C GLU A 41 20.00 5.33 11.87
N LYS A 42 18.88 6.05 11.95
CA LYS A 42 18.67 7.09 12.97
C LYS A 42 18.62 6.55 14.40
N ALA A 43 18.20 5.29 14.56
CA ALA A 43 18.19 4.60 15.84
C ALA A 43 19.55 3.98 16.19
N GLY A 44 20.54 4.05 15.30
CA GLY A 44 21.85 3.41 15.48
C GLY A 44 21.85 1.90 15.20
N ILE A 45 20.76 1.35 14.65
CA ILE A 45 20.65 -0.06 14.28
C ILE A 45 21.20 -0.19 12.86
N THR A 46 22.47 -0.57 12.75
CA THR A 46 23.21 -0.59 11.47
C THR A 46 23.38 -1.99 10.87
N ASP A 47 23.17 -3.04 11.68
CA ASP A 47 23.23 -4.43 11.24
C ASP A 47 21.88 -4.87 10.63
N TYR A 48 21.59 -4.34 9.45
CA TYR A 48 20.39 -4.68 8.70
C TYR A 48 20.62 -4.70 7.19
N LEU A 49 19.68 -5.35 6.49
CA LEU A 49 19.59 -5.35 5.03
C LEU A 49 18.13 -5.23 4.58
N VAL A 50 17.89 -4.46 3.53
CA VAL A 50 16.59 -4.38 2.83
C VAL A 50 16.66 -5.24 1.58
N LEU A 51 15.69 -6.15 1.39
CA LEU A 51 15.58 -7.00 0.20
C LEU A 51 14.57 -6.39 -0.77
N GLU A 52 14.94 -6.20 -2.03
CA GLU A 52 14.03 -5.75 -3.09
C GLU A 52 14.17 -6.66 -4.31
N LYS A 53 13.04 -7.23 -4.75
CA LYS A 53 13.00 -8.11 -5.92
C LYS A 53 13.36 -7.41 -7.23
N SER A 54 13.12 -6.10 -7.30
CA SER A 54 13.26 -5.31 -8.52
C SER A 54 14.64 -4.65 -8.63
N ALA A 55 14.92 -4.07 -9.79
CA ALA A 55 16.16 -3.34 -10.06
C ALA A 55 16.22 -1.93 -9.42
N ARG A 56 15.08 -1.42 -8.96
CA ARG A 56 14.90 -0.03 -8.48
C ARG A 56 13.99 0.00 -7.27
N VAL A 57 14.16 1.01 -6.40
CA VAL A 57 13.22 1.30 -5.31
C VAL A 57 11.91 1.89 -5.84
N GLY A 58 10.90 2.02 -4.97
CA GLY A 58 9.68 2.79 -5.27
C GLY A 58 8.38 2.01 -5.03
N GLY A 59 8.44 0.68 -4.98
CA GLY A 59 7.27 -0.18 -4.75
C GLY A 59 6.14 0.15 -5.74
N VAL A 60 4.93 0.40 -5.25
CA VAL A 60 3.76 0.73 -6.10
C VAL A 60 4.01 1.89 -7.07
N TRP A 61 4.85 2.86 -6.71
CA TRP A 61 5.19 4.01 -7.57
C TRP A 61 6.23 3.68 -8.63
N ARG A 62 6.92 2.55 -8.53
CA ARG A 62 7.73 1.99 -9.62
C ARG A 62 6.87 1.14 -10.55
N GLU A 63 5.94 0.37 -9.99
CA GLU A 63 5.12 -0.60 -10.72
C GLU A 63 4.01 0.05 -11.57
N ASN A 64 3.30 1.03 -11.02
CA ASN A 64 2.14 1.63 -11.70
C ASN A 64 2.59 2.80 -12.57
N THR A 65 2.52 2.64 -13.89
CA THR A 65 3.02 3.62 -14.86
C THR A 65 1.95 4.04 -15.88
N TYR A 66 0.68 3.76 -15.60
CA TYR A 66 -0.43 4.16 -16.46
C TYR A 66 -0.57 5.70 -16.55
N PRO A 67 -1.09 6.24 -17.66
CA PRO A 67 -1.29 7.69 -17.85
C PRO A 67 -2.12 8.31 -16.73
N GLY A 68 -1.69 9.47 -16.22
CA GLY A 68 -2.39 10.17 -15.14
C GLY A 68 -2.21 9.56 -13.74
N CYS A 69 -1.36 8.52 -13.59
CA CYS A 69 -1.06 7.93 -12.29
C CYS A 69 -0.50 8.99 -11.32
N GLY A 70 -1.12 9.12 -10.15
CA GLY A 70 -0.72 10.09 -9.14
C GLY A 70 -1.39 9.88 -7.80
N VAL A 71 -0.98 10.66 -6.81
CA VAL A 71 -1.54 10.56 -5.45
C VAL A 71 -2.96 11.10 -5.37
N ASP A 72 -3.77 10.49 -4.50
CA ASP A 72 -5.11 10.95 -4.11
C ASP A 72 -5.12 11.57 -2.69
N ILE A 73 -3.96 11.68 -2.08
CA ILE A 73 -3.70 12.42 -0.84
C ILE A 73 -2.73 13.55 -1.18
N PRO A 74 -2.88 14.76 -0.62
CA PRO A 74 -1.99 15.87 -0.94
C PRO A 74 -0.50 15.49 -0.77
N ALA A 75 0.31 15.72 -1.81
CA ALA A 75 1.72 15.35 -1.86
C ALA A 75 2.53 15.88 -0.67
N PRO A 76 2.28 17.09 -0.13
CA PRO A 76 2.96 17.55 1.06
C PRO A 76 2.72 16.68 2.29
N VAL A 77 1.62 15.93 2.43
CA VAL A 77 1.45 14.96 3.54
C VAL A 77 1.69 13.52 3.10
N TYR A 78 1.70 13.24 1.80
CA TYR A 78 2.21 12.01 1.20
C TYR A 78 3.72 12.13 0.91
N SER A 79 4.50 12.56 1.89
CA SER A 79 5.96 12.58 1.83
C SER A 79 6.55 12.32 3.23
N PHE A 80 7.76 11.76 3.28
CA PHE A 80 8.43 11.38 4.52
C PHE A 80 8.51 12.57 5.48
N SER A 81 8.14 12.37 6.74
CA SER A 81 8.17 13.41 7.77
C SER A 81 9.58 13.96 7.99
N PHE A 82 10.59 13.11 7.81
CA PHE A 82 12.00 13.46 7.90
C PHE A 82 12.61 14.03 6.61
N ASN A 83 11.86 14.01 5.49
CA ASN A 83 12.30 14.59 4.22
C ASN A 83 11.16 15.34 3.50
N PRO A 84 10.59 16.42 4.08
CA PRO A 84 9.60 17.22 3.38
C PRO A 84 10.15 17.74 2.04
N ASN A 85 9.39 17.61 0.95
CA ASN A 85 9.81 18.07 -0.37
C ASN A 85 9.21 19.45 -0.70
N PRO A 86 10.01 20.53 -0.77
CA PRO A 86 9.53 21.85 -1.15
C PRO A 86 9.32 22.02 -2.67
N GLN A 87 9.77 21.05 -3.48
CA GLN A 87 9.77 21.11 -4.94
C GLN A 87 8.53 20.49 -5.58
N TRP A 88 7.55 20.04 -4.80
CA TRP A 88 6.28 19.52 -5.35
C TRP A 88 5.69 20.53 -6.34
N ARG A 89 5.34 20.08 -7.55
CA ARG A 89 4.78 20.92 -8.61
C ARG A 89 3.33 21.31 -8.35
N SER A 90 2.56 20.44 -7.73
CA SER A 90 1.16 20.67 -7.38
C SER A 90 0.80 19.98 -6.07
N ASN A 91 -0.41 20.28 -5.59
CA ASN A 91 -0.94 19.67 -4.38
C ASN A 91 -1.09 18.14 -4.51
N PHE A 92 -1.25 17.59 -5.72
CA PHE A 92 -1.23 16.15 -5.97
C PHE A 92 -0.18 15.76 -7.00
N ALA A 93 0.96 15.26 -6.53
CA ALA A 93 2.07 14.79 -7.36
C ALA A 93 1.69 13.60 -8.25
N LEU A 94 2.24 13.60 -9.47
CA LEU A 94 2.16 12.46 -10.37
C LEU A 94 3.23 11.42 -10.04
N GLN A 95 3.04 10.19 -10.52
CA GLN A 95 3.92 9.07 -10.25
C GLN A 95 5.40 9.34 -10.59
N PRO A 96 5.78 9.95 -11.74
CA PRO A 96 7.19 10.15 -12.05
C PRO A 96 7.90 11.06 -11.03
N GLU A 97 7.22 12.13 -10.60
CA GLU A 97 7.73 13.08 -9.60
C GLU A 97 7.90 12.40 -8.24
N LEU A 98 6.93 11.57 -7.85
CA LEU A 98 6.95 10.84 -6.60
C LEU A 98 8.00 9.73 -6.58
N LEU A 99 8.19 9.02 -7.70
CA LEU A 99 9.25 8.02 -7.84
C LEU A 99 10.63 8.67 -7.72
N SER A 100 10.86 9.80 -8.41
CA SER A 100 12.11 10.56 -8.31
C SER A 100 12.38 11.00 -6.87
N TYR A 101 11.36 11.51 -6.17
CA TYR A 101 11.47 11.87 -4.75
C TYR A 101 11.87 10.68 -3.85
N ILE A 102 11.36 9.47 -4.11
CA ILE A 102 11.71 8.28 -3.35
C ILE A 102 13.18 7.90 -3.60
N GLU A 103 13.61 7.89 -4.87
CA GLU A 103 14.99 7.58 -5.25
C GLU A 103 15.98 8.60 -4.67
N GLU A 104 15.68 9.89 -4.78
CA GLU A 104 16.46 10.98 -4.19
C GLU A 104 16.51 10.88 -2.65
N THR A 105 15.44 10.40 -2.01
CA THR A 105 15.45 10.16 -0.56
C THR A 105 16.41 9.04 -0.19
N VAL A 106 16.44 7.95 -0.95
CA VAL A 106 17.38 6.84 -0.73
C VAL A 106 18.83 7.33 -0.81
N ASP A 107 19.13 8.18 -1.80
CA ASP A 107 20.46 8.77 -1.97
C ASP A 107 20.81 9.78 -0.87
N LYS A 108 19.89 10.70 -0.56
CA LYS A 108 20.08 11.75 0.45
C LYS A 108 20.41 11.19 1.84
N PHE A 109 19.82 10.06 2.20
CA PHE A 109 20.04 9.43 3.50
C PHE A 109 21.10 8.31 3.46
N GLY A 110 21.76 8.09 2.33
CA GLY A 110 22.87 7.13 2.21
C GLY A 110 22.46 5.66 2.40
N VAL A 111 21.16 5.33 2.32
CA VAL A 111 20.66 3.98 2.59
C VAL A 111 20.72 3.05 1.38
N ARG A 112 21.18 3.53 0.21
CA ARG A 112 21.27 2.72 -1.02
C ARG A 112 22.11 1.46 -0.84
N SER A 113 23.24 1.56 -0.13
CA SER A 113 24.15 0.43 0.15
C SER A 113 23.54 -0.64 1.06
N LYS A 114 22.43 -0.33 1.74
CA LYS A 114 21.68 -1.23 2.61
C LYS A 114 20.52 -1.91 1.89
N ILE A 115 20.36 -1.69 0.58
CA ILE A 115 19.29 -2.28 -0.24
C ILE A 115 19.88 -3.27 -1.23
N ALA A 116 19.61 -4.56 -1.01
CA ALA A 116 19.91 -5.63 -1.94
C ALA A 116 18.81 -5.70 -3.01
N MET A 117 19.08 -5.10 -4.16
CA MET A 117 18.23 -5.22 -5.37
C MET A 117 18.31 -6.64 -5.95
N HIS A 118 17.37 -6.98 -6.83
CA HIS A 118 17.30 -8.31 -7.46
C HIS A 118 17.30 -9.49 -6.46
N THR A 119 16.82 -9.23 -5.25
CA THR A 119 16.79 -10.20 -4.15
C THR A 119 15.35 -10.38 -3.71
N GLU A 120 14.68 -11.36 -4.30
CA GLU A 120 13.31 -11.71 -3.93
C GLU A 120 13.32 -12.67 -2.75
N LEU A 121 12.53 -12.36 -1.71
CA LEU A 121 12.21 -13.33 -0.66
C LEU A 121 11.30 -14.41 -1.23
N ILE A 122 11.70 -15.67 -1.19
CA ILE A 122 10.88 -16.82 -1.56
C ILE A 122 10.05 -17.25 -0.36
N GLU A 123 10.70 -17.50 0.78
CA GLU A 123 10.05 -17.94 2.02
C GLU A 123 10.84 -17.44 3.25
N ALA A 124 10.14 -17.13 4.33
CA ALA A 124 10.69 -16.80 5.63
C ALA A 124 10.10 -17.77 6.66
N THR A 125 10.95 -18.58 7.29
CA THR A 125 10.56 -19.60 8.27
C THR A 125 11.16 -19.32 9.62
N TRP A 126 10.34 -19.33 10.68
CA TRP A 126 10.85 -19.26 12.04
C TRP A 126 11.50 -20.58 12.46
N SER A 127 12.76 -20.52 12.88
CA SER A 127 13.49 -21.62 13.49
C SER A 127 13.48 -21.47 15.02
N GLU A 128 12.84 -22.40 15.70
CA GLU A 128 12.71 -22.38 17.16
C GLU A 128 14.01 -22.74 17.88
N ASP A 129 14.79 -23.64 17.28
CA ASP A 129 16.10 -24.06 17.75
C ASP A 129 17.12 -22.91 17.68
N ARG A 130 17.10 -22.10 16.61
CA ARG A 130 17.98 -20.93 16.48
C ARG A 130 17.40 -19.67 17.13
N ARG A 131 16.08 -19.63 17.35
CA ARG A 131 15.33 -18.41 17.70
C ARG A 131 15.57 -17.29 16.68
N ARG A 132 15.54 -17.64 15.39
CA ARG A 132 15.82 -16.76 14.26
C ARG A 132 14.87 -17.07 13.11
N TRP A 133 14.68 -16.10 12.24
CA TRP A 133 14.09 -16.28 10.92
C TRP A 133 15.15 -16.77 9.95
N VAL A 134 14.83 -17.82 9.20
CA VAL A 134 15.59 -18.29 8.03
C VAL A 134 14.84 -17.78 6.80
N LEU A 135 15.50 -16.97 5.98
CA LEU A 135 14.93 -16.33 4.80
C LEU A 135 15.57 -16.90 3.55
N ASP A 136 14.82 -17.66 2.77
CA ASP A 136 15.25 -18.14 1.48
C ASP A 136 14.99 -17.07 0.43
N THR A 137 16.02 -16.71 -0.32
CA THR A 137 15.95 -15.67 -1.35
C THR A 137 16.49 -16.17 -2.68
N THR A 138 16.24 -15.43 -3.76
CA THR A 138 16.84 -15.69 -5.07
C THR A 138 18.37 -15.58 -5.09
N GLN A 139 18.98 -15.03 -4.04
CA GLN A 139 20.43 -14.88 -3.89
C GLN A 139 21.02 -15.80 -2.80
N GLY A 140 20.23 -16.75 -2.28
CA GLY A 140 20.63 -17.67 -1.21
C GLY A 140 19.93 -17.39 0.13
N THR A 141 20.28 -18.18 1.14
CA THR A 141 19.64 -18.15 2.45
C THR A 141 20.29 -17.12 3.38
N MET A 142 19.45 -16.36 4.09
CA MET A 142 19.87 -15.41 5.13
C MET A 142 19.22 -15.77 6.46
N VAL A 143 19.85 -15.39 7.57
CA VAL A 143 19.30 -15.60 8.91
C VAL A 143 19.13 -14.23 9.58
N ALA A 144 17.98 -13.97 10.18
CA ALA A 144 17.71 -12.71 10.85
C ALA A 144 17.05 -12.90 12.22
N GLN A 145 17.37 -12.04 13.19
CA GLN A 145 16.64 -12.04 14.46
C GLN A 145 15.25 -11.43 14.32
N HIS A 146 15.16 -10.29 13.66
CA HIS A 146 13.93 -9.56 13.40
C HIS A 146 13.67 -9.41 11.91
N VAL A 147 12.40 -9.44 11.51
CA VAL A 147 12.00 -9.23 10.12
C VAL A 147 10.89 -8.18 10.03
N ILE A 148 11.09 -7.15 9.23
CA ILE A 148 10.10 -6.11 8.91
C ILE A 148 9.57 -6.37 7.50
N PHE A 149 8.36 -6.91 7.39
CA PHE A 149 7.69 -7.18 6.12
C PHE A 149 7.05 -5.90 5.58
N ALA A 150 7.79 -5.19 4.72
CA ALA A 150 7.42 -3.94 4.06
C ALA A 150 6.97 -4.12 2.59
N ALA A 151 6.43 -5.30 2.26
CA ALA A 151 6.04 -5.69 0.90
C ALA A 151 4.85 -4.90 0.33
N GLY A 152 4.07 -4.26 1.19
CA GLY A 152 2.89 -3.47 0.83
C GLY A 152 1.64 -4.33 0.56
N PRO A 153 0.43 -3.78 0.79
CA PRO A 153 -0.81 -4.56 0.69
C PRO A 153 -1.43 -4.63 -0.71
N ILE A 154 -0.84 -3.99 -1.72
CA ILE A 154 -1.43 -3.78 -3.06
C ILE A 154 -0.38 -4.09 -4.13
N THR A 155 -0.06 -5.37 -4.30
CA THR A 155 1.03 -5.81 -5.19
C THR A 155 0.56 -6.72 -6.33
N GLU A 156 -0.36 -7.64 -6.05
CA GLU A 156 -0.85 -8.60 -7.05
C GLU A 156 -2.17 -8.14 -7.67
N PRO A 157 -2.18 -7.81 -8.98
CA PRO A 157 -3.38 -7.34 -9.65
C PRO A 157 -4.41 -8.47 -9.77
N LYS A 158 -5.69 -8.11 -9.69
CA LYS A 158 -6.79 -9.07 -9.81
C LYS A 158 -7.40 -8.98 -11.21
N THR A 159 -7.10 -9.95 -12.06
CA THR A 159 -7.75 -10.09 -13.37
C THR A 159 -8.98 -11.00 -13.23
N PRO A 160 -10.16 -10.59 -13.72
CA PRO A 160 -11.34 -11.45 -13.69
C PRO A 160 -11.16 -12.64 -14.65
N GLU A 161 -11.60 -13.83 -14.21
CA GLU A 161 -11.76 -14.98 -15.09
C GLU A 161 -12.96 -14.72 -16.01
N LEU A 162 -12.72 -14.72 -17.33
CA LEU A 162 -13.72 -14.40 -18.34
C LEU A 162 -13.74 -15.51 -19.40
N PRO A 163 -14.86 -16.23 -19.58
CA PRO A 163 -15.00 -17.20 -20.66
C PRO A 163 -14.63 -16.58 -22.02
N GLY A 164 -13.81 -17.30 -22.79
CA GLY A 164 -13.37 -16.92 -24.14
C GLY A 164 -12.26 -15.87 -24.21
N ILE A 165 -11.76 -15.37 -23.08
CA ILE A 165 -10.68 -14.36 -23.05
C ILE A 165 -9.38 -14.84 -23.70
N ASP A 166 -9.04 -16.13 -23.55
CA ASP A 166 -7.83 -16.72 -24.13
C ASP A 166 -7.84 -16.72 -25.67
N GLY A 167 -9.03 -16.62 -26.28
CA GLY A 167 -9.21 -16.54 -27.72
C GLY A 167 -9.28 -15.11 -28.28
N PHE A 168 -9.17 -14.09 -27.43
CA PHE A 168 -9.20 -12.69 -27.87
C PHE A 168 -7.92 -12.35 -28.64
N ALA A 169 -8.07 -11.91 -29.89
CA ALA A 169 -6.95 -11.61 -30.78
C ALA A 169 -6.31 -10.23 -30.53
N GLY A 170 -6.92 -9.38 -29.70
CA GLY A 170 -6.42 -8.04 -29.38
C GLY A 170 -5.53 -8.01 -28.13
N GLU A 171 -5.20 -6.80 -27.69
CA GLU A 171 -4.30 -6.59 -26.55
C GLU A 171 -5.05 -6.63 -25.22
N ILE A 172 -4.47 -7.29 -24.22
CA ILE A 172 -5.03 -7.37 -22.87
C ILE A 172 -3.97 -7.01 -21.85
N PHE A 173 -4.26 -6.04 -20.99
CA PHE A 173 -3.37 -5.72 -19.86
C PHE A 173 -4.13 -5.11 -18.68
N HIS A 174 -3.51 -5.20 -17.50
CA HIS A 174 -4.00 -4.59 -16.28
C HIS A 174 -3.30 -3.24 -16.03
N SER A 175 -3.98 -2.27 -15.41
CA SER A 175 -3.42 -0.93 -15.18
C SER A 175 -2.10 -0.96 -14.38
N ALA A 176 -1.97 -1.90 -13.44
CA ALA A 176 -0.75 -2.14 -12.66
C ALA A 176 0.44 -2.71 -13.46
N ARG A 177 0.22 -3.13 -14.71
CA ARG A 177 1.18 -3.68 -15.66
C ARG A 177 0.95 -3.04 -17.02
N TRP A 178 0.91 -1.70 -17.04
CA TRP A 178 0.58 -0.93 -18.23
C TRP A 178 1.51 -1.28 -19.40
N ASN A 179 0.94 -1.67 -20.54
CA ASN A 179 1.71 -2.03 -21.72
C ASN A 179 1.99 -0.80 -22.58
N HIS A 180 3.19 -0.22 -22.43
CA HIS A 180 3.61 0.97 -23.18
C HIS A 180 3.90 0.71 -24.67
N SER A 181 3.93 -0.55 -25.13
CA SER A 181 4.10 -0.85 -26.56
C SER A 181 2.79 -0.75 -27.37
N VAL A 182 1.65 -0.64 -26.70
CA VAL A 182 0.34 -0.58 -27.35
C VAL A 182 -0.05 0.88 -27.57
N ASP A 183 -0.02 1.31 -28.82
CA ASP A 183 -0.61 2.59 -29.23
C ASP A 183 -2.13 2.48 -29.18
N LEU A 184 -2.80 3.34 -28.41
CA LEU A 184 -4.26 3.34 -28.28
C LEU A 184 -4.96 4.24 -29.32
N THR A 185 -4.20 5.02 -30.09
CA THR A 185 -4.78 5.98 -31.04
C THR A 185 -5.67 5.27 -32.07
N GLY A 186 -6.91 5.75 -32.18
CA GLY A 186 -7.89 5.22 -33.13
C GLY A 186 -8.42 3.81 -32.81
N LYS A 187 -8.05 3.21 -31.67
CA LYS A 187 -8.53 1.88 -31.27
C LYS A 187 -9.87 1.95 -30.55
N ARG A 188 -10.59 0.83 -30.57
CA ARG A 188 -11.76 0.57 -29.73
C ARG A 188 -11.29 -0.10 -28.44
N VAL A 189 -11.50 0.55 -27.30
CA VAL A 189 -10.93 0.12 -26.02
C VAL A 189 -12.04 -0.21 -25.03
N ALA A 190 -12.01 -1.40 -24.44
CA ALA A 190 -12.81 -1.76 -23.28
C ALA A 190 -12.02 -1.47 -22.00
N VAL A 191 -12.60 -0.71 -21.08
CA VAL A 191 -12.08 -0.54 -19.72
C VAL A 191 -13.00 -1.24 -18.75
N VAL A 192 -12.44 -2.20 -17.99
CA VAL A 192 -13.20 -3.02 -17.05
C VAL A 192 -12.90 -2.57 -15.63
N GLY A 193 -13.92 -2.06 -14.95
CA GLY A 193 -13.82 -1.53 -13.59
C GLY A 193 -13.57 -0.01 -13.56
N THR A 194 -14.20 0.64 -12.59
CA THR A 194 -14.20 2.11 -12.41
C THR A 194 -13.52 2.50 -11.09
N GLY A 195 -12.49 1.75 -10.69
CA GLY A 195 -11.70 2.02 -9.50
C GLY A 195 -10.76 3.22 -9.65
N ALA A 196 -9.92 3.45 -8.64
CA ALA A 196 -9.02 4.61 -8.58
C ALA A 196 -8.08 4.73 -9.80
N SER A 197 -7.56 3.60 -10.31
CA SER A 197 -6.71 3.61 -11.51
C SER A 197 -7.49 4.04 -12.76
N ALA A 198 -8.67 3.47 -12.99
CA ALA A 198 -9.50 3.80 -14.14
C ALA A 198 -9.93 5.27 -14.14
N VAL A 199 -10.29 5.82 -12.98
CA VAL A 199 -10.61 7.25 -12.82
C VAL A 199 -9.45 8.17 -13.21
N GLN A 200 -8.22 7.68 -13.13
CA GLN A 200 -7.03 8.43 -13.52
C GLN A 200 -6.68 8.28 -15.00
N PHE A 201 -6.66 7.05 -15.56
CA PHE A 201 -6.23 6.86 -16.94
C PHE A 201 -7.34 7.08 -17.98
N ILE A 202 -8.62 6.91 -17.65
CA ILE A 202 -9.73 7.12 -18.61
C ILE A 202 -9.69 8.51 -19.23
N PRO A 203 -9.57 9.61 -18.45
CA PRO A 203 -9.46 10.96 -19.02
C PRO A 203 -8.25 11.17 -19.93
N GLU A 204 -7.17 10.43 -19.69
CA GLU A 204 -5.91 10.58 -20.43
C GLU A 204 -5.94 9.82 -21.76
N ILE A 205 -6.63 8.67 -21.83
CA ILE A 205 -6.72 7.88 -23.07
C ILE A 205 -7.94 8.25 -23.92
N GLN A 206 -9.00 8.80 -23.32
CA GLN A 206 -10.24 9.16 -24.00
C GLN A 206 -10.03 10.02 -25.26
N PRO A 207 -9.14 11.04 -25.27
CA PRO A 207 -8.97 11.89 -26.44
C PRO A 207 -8.40 11.17 -27.67
N ASP A 208 -7.68 10.07 -27.47
CA ASP A 208 -6.91 9.41 -28.53
C ASP A 208 -7.61 8.17 -29.11
N VAL A 209 -8.46 7.51 -28.33
CA VAL A 209 -9.19 6.29 -28.75
C VAL A 209 -10.37 6.62 -29.68
N ALA A 210 -10.69 5.72 -30.60
CA ALA A 210 -11.86 5.88 -31.47
C ALA A 210 -13.18 5.62 -30.74
N GLN A 211 -13.19 4.63 -29.84
CA GLN A 211 -14.32 4.30 -28.97
C GLN A 211 -13.81 3.79 -27.63
N LEU A 212 -14.45 4.23 -26.54
CA LEU A 212 -14.15 3.81 -25.18
C LEU A 212 -15.41 3.22 -24.52
N TYR A 213 -15.39 1.92 -24.28
CA TYR A 213 -16.46 1.20 -23.58
C TYR A 213 -16.07 0.99 -22.12
N VAL A 214 -16.78 1.63 -21.20
CA VAL A 214 -16.47 1.57 -19.76
C VAL A 214 -17.46 0.65 -19.05
N PHE A 215 -17.00 -0.53 -18.64
CA PHE A 215 -17.81 -1.52 -17.93
C PHE A 215 -17.80 -1.21 -16.42
N GLN A 216 -18.96 -0.81 -15.92
CA GLN A 216 -19.16 -0.43 -14.53
C GLN A 216 -20.15 -1.37 -13.84
N ARG A 217 -19.64 -2.23 -12.95
CA ARG A 217 -20.50 -3.07 -12.10
C ARG A 217 -21.19 -2.29 -10.99
N THR A 218 -20.47 -1.36 -10.36
CA THR A 218 -21.01 -0.55 -9.26
C THR A 218 -20.37 0.84 -9.35
N PRO A 219 -21.15 1.93 -9.41
CA PRO A 219 -20.61 3.28 -9.39
C PRO A 219 -19.87 3.56 -8.08
N ALA A 220 -18.84 4.40 -8.15
CA ALA A 220 -18.08 4.86 -7.00
C ALA A 220 -18.33 6.35 -6.75
N TRP A 221 -18.20 6.78 -5.49
CA TRP A 221 -18.28 8.21 -5.17
C TRP A 221 -17.08 8.95 -5.73
N VAL A 222 -17.33 9.83 -6.69
CA VAL A 222 -16.37 10.80 -7.22
C VAL A 222 -16.65 12.15 -6.57
N VAL A 223 -15.63 12.75 -5.98
CA VAL A 223 -15.71 14.05 -5.31
C VAL A 223 -14.62 14.99 -5.83
N PRO A 224 -14.75 16.32 -5.62
CA PRO A 224 -13.80 17.29 -6.16
C PRO A 224 -12.36 17.01 -5.73
N ARG A 225 -11.44 17.10 -6.68
CA ARG A 225 -10.00 17.09 -6.42
C ARG A 225 -9.51 18.54 -6.30
N LEU A 226 -9.11 18.94 -5.11
CA LEU A 226 -8.57 20.29 -4.85
C LEU A 226 -7.10 20.39 -5.29
N ASP A 227 -6.87 20.17 -6.58
CA ASP A 227 -5.54 20.25 -7.16
C ASP A 227 -5.23 21.68 -7.59
N PHE A 228 -4.08 22.17 -7.17
CA PHE A 228 -3.57 23.49 -7.50
C PHE A 228 -2.05 23.42 -7.66
N PRO A 229 -1.48 24.12 -8.66
CA PRO A 229 -0.04 24.17 -8.83
C PRO A 229 0.58 24.94 -7.66
N PHE A 230 1.80 24.57 -7.27
CA PHE A 230 2.63 25.37 -6.39
C PHE A 230 3.49 26.29 -7.25
N PRO A 231 3.25 27.62 -7.25
CA PRO A 231 4.09 28.55 -7.98
C PRO A 231 5.54 28.49 -7.48
N ARG A 232 6.51 28.85 -8.33
CA ARG A 232 7.94 28.87 -7.97
C ARG A 232 8.23 29.66 -6.70
N MET A 233 7.49 30.74 -6.46
CA MET A 233 7.61 31.52 -5.22
C MET A 233 7.19 30.70 -3.98
N ALA A 234 6.11 29.92 -4.06
CA ALA A 234 5.68 29.06 -2.95
C ALA A 234 6.72 27.96 -2.68
N GLN A 235 7.23 27.30 -3.73
CA GLN A 235 8.31 26.31 -3.62
C GLN A 235 9.58 26.92 -3.00
N TRP A 236 9.95 28.14 -3.41
CA TRP A 236 11.07 28.88 -2.84
C TRP A 236 10.86 29.20 -1.35
N VAL A 237 9.67 29.67 -0.96
CA VAL A 237 9.33 29.93 0.44
C VAL A 237 9.38 28.65 1.26
N PHE A 238 8.81 27.54 0.77
CA PHE A 238 8.90 26.24 1.45
C PHE A 238 10.34 25.78 1.63
N GLY A 239 11.20 25.98 0.63
CA GLY A 239 12.62 25.63 0.71
C GLY A 239 13.44 26.51 1.66
N ARG A 240 13.06 27.79 1.84
CA ARG A 240 13.78 28.73 2.73
C ARG A 240 13.23 28.79 4.14
N VAL A 241 11.95 28.51 4.32
CA VAL A 241 11.25 28.62 5.60
C VAL A 241 10.52 27.30 5.90
N PRO A 242 11.22 26.27 6.42
CA PRO A 242 10.63 24.95 6.71
C PRO A 242 9.40 25.02 7.63
N ALA A 243 9.32 26.01 8.51
CA ALA A 243 8.15 26.23 9.37
C ALA A 243 6.85 26.49 8.57
N VAL A 244 6.93 27.21 7.45
CA VAL A 244 5.77 27.48 6.58
C VAL A 244 5.31 26.20 5.89
N GLN A 245 6.26 25.41 5.37
CA GLN A 245 5.95 24.11 4.77
C GLN A 245 5.33 23.17 5.81
N ASN A 246 5.88 23.10 7.02
CA ASN A 246 5.35 22.26 8.09
C ASN A 246 3.96 22.71 8.56
N ALA A 247 3.73 24.03 8.70
CA ALA A 247 2.40 24.55 9.00
C ALA A 247 1.37 24.14 7.93
N PHE A 248 1.73 24.25 6.65
CA PHE A 248 0.88 23.82 5.55
C PHE A 248 0.59 22.31 5.60
N ARG A 249 1.61 21.47 5.83
CA ARG A 249 1.45 20.02 6.05
C ARG A 249 0.51 19.72 7.22
N HIS A 250 0.63 20.45 8.33
CA HIS A 250 -0.22 20.27 9.50
C HIS A 250 -1.68 20.61 9.22
N VAL A 251 -1.95 21.69 8.48
CA VAL A 251 -3.32 22.03 8.05
C VAL A 251 -3.91 20.90 7.21
N LEU A 252 -3.17 20.37 6.24
CA LEU A 252 -3.62 19.25 5.41
C LEU A 252 -3.88 17.98 6.23
N ASP A 253 -3.00 17.63 7.19
CA ASP A 253 -3.22 16.48 8.10
C ASP A 253 -4.47 16.68 8.98
N ILE A 254 -4.76 17.91 9.44
CA ILE A 254 -5.99 18.22 10.19
C ILE A 254 -7.24 18.00 9.32
N VAL A 255 -7.21 18.44 8.06
CA VAL A 255 -8.32 18.22 7.11
C VAL A 255 -8.59 16.72 6.93
N LEU A 256 -7.55 15.91 6.68
CA LEU A 256 -7.68 14.46 6.51
C LEU A 256 -8.16 13.74 7.78
N ARG A 257 -7.67 14.15 8.96
CA ARG A 257 -8.16 13.62 10.24
C ARG A 257 -9.63 13.94 10.46
N THR A 258 -10.07 15.12 10.07
CA THR A 258 -11.47 15.55 10.17
C THR A 258 -12.36 14.70 9.25
N LEU A 259 -11.90 14.41 8.03
CA LEU A 259 -12.57 13.48 7.14
C LEU A 259 -12.67 12.07 7.76
N THR A 260 -11.59 11.55 8.33
CA THR A 260 -11.60 10.25 9.03
C THR A 260 -12.63 10.23 10.18
N LEU A 261 -12.74 11.33 10.94
CA LEU A 261 -13.72 11.47 12.02
C LEU A 261 -15.17 11.39 11.52
N ALA A 262 -15.48 12.00 10.36
CA ALA A 262 -16.81 11.96 9.77
C ALA A 262 -17.26 10.54 9.38
N MET A 263 -16.31 9.65 9.06
CA MET A 263 -16.57 8.27 8.62
C MET A 263 -16.85 7.29 9.77
N ARG A 264 -16.64 7.71 11.02
CA ARG A 264 -16.82 6.86 12.21
C ARG A 264 -18.26 6.49 12.50
N ARG A 265 -19.22 7.24 11.98
CA ARG A 265 -20.65 6.91 12.03
C ARG A 265 -21.22 7.05 10.64
N GLU A 266 -21.97 6.04 10.21
CA GLU A 266 -22.65 6.06 8.93
C GLU A 266 -23.54 7.31 8.77
N ARG A 267 -24.31 7.65 9.82
CA ARG A 267 -25.21 8.82 9.79
C ARG A 267 -24.48 10.14 9.54
N THR A 268 -23.27 10.33 10.07
CA THR A 268 -22.48 11.55 9.85
C THR A 268 -21.85 11.55 8.46
N ALA A 269 -21.39 10.38 7.98
CA ALA A 269 -20.86 10.24 6.63
C ALA A 269 -21.93 10.51 5.57
N ARG A 270 -23.18 10.08 5.80
CA ARG A 270 -24.32 10.32 4.90
C ARG A 270 -24.63 11.79 4.68
N LEU A 271 -24.35 12.66 5.66
CA LEU A 271 -24.49 14.12 5.49
C LEU A 271 -23.55 14.69 4.41
N LEU A 272 -22.53 13.93 4.01
CA LEU A 272 -21.59 14.29 2.95
C LEU A 272 -22.03 13.82 1.56
N ASN A 273 -23.01 12.91 1.43
CA ASN A 273 -23.53 12.45 0.12
C ASN A 273 -23.84 13.61 -0.85
N PRO A 274 -24.43 14.74 -0.41
CA PRO A 274 -24.71 15.86 -1.29
C PRO A 274 -23.47 16.49 -1.95
N ILE A 275 -22.26 16.30 -1.40
CA ILE A 275 -21.01 16.74 -2.04
C ILE A 275 -20.83 15.98 -3.36
N GLY A 276 -20.94 14.65 -3.32
CA GLY A 276 -20.78 13.80 -4.50
C GLY A 276 -21.92 13.96 -5.50
N THR A 277 -23.18 13.99 -5.04
CA THR A 277 -24.33 14.10 -5.98
C THR A 277 -24.38 15.46 -6.67
N ARG A 278 -24.05 16.55 -5.96
CA ARG A 278 -23.93 17.88 -6.58
C ARG A 278 -22.76 17.94 -7.54
N TRP A 279 -21.60 17.39 -7.17
CA TRP A 279 -20.45 17.32 -8.08
C TRP A 279 -20.80 16.57 -9.37
N LEU A 280 -21.43 15.41 -9.23
CA LEU A 280 -21.94 14.64 -10.36
C LEU A 280 -22.92 15.45 -11.22
N ALA A 281 -23.91 16.10 -10.59
CA ALA A 281 -24.88 16.92 -11.32
C ALA A 281 -24.25 18.12 -12.04
N THR A 282 -23.15 18.68 -11.52
CA THR A 282 -22.43 19.77 -12.19
C THR A 282 -21.60 19.31 -13.40
N GLN A 283 -21.15 18.05 -13.41
CA GLN A 283 -20.27 17.53 -14.46
C GLN A 283 -20.99 16.68 -15.51
N VAL A 284 -22.15 16.11 -15.17
CA VAL A 284 -22.92 15.21 -16.04
C VAL A 284 -24.33 15.79 -16.25
N PRO A 285 -24.55 16.49 -17.38
CA PRO A 285 -25.86 17.06 -17.71
C PRO A 285 -26.93 16.00 -18.01
N ASP A 286 -26.54 14.90 -18.66
CA ASP A 286 -27.44 13.82 -19.05
C ASP A 286 -28.03 13.10 -17.81
N PRO A 287 -29.37 13.11 -17.62
CA PRO A 287 -30.00 12.46 -16.48
C PRO A 287 -29.84 10.94 -16.46
N GLU A 288 -29.79 10.25 -17.61
CA GLU A 288 -29.69 8.78 -17.66
C GLU A 288 -28.29 8.31 -17.30
N LEU A 289 -27.26 8.93 -17.89
CA LEU A 289 -25.87 8.70 -17.51
C LEU A 289 -25.64 9.03 -16.03
N ARG A 290 -26.20 10.14 -15.54
CA ARG A 290 -26.11 10.52 -14.13
C ARG A 290 -26.76 9.51 -13.19
N ALA A 291 -27.90 8.93 -13.56
CA ALA A 291 -28.53 7.86 -12.78
C ALA A 291 -27.59 6.64 -12.68
N SER A 292 -26.99 6.25 -13.81
CA SER A 292 -26.03 5.12 -13.88
C SER A 292 -24.74 5.37 -13.08
N LEU A 293 -24.36 6.64 -12.88
CA LEU A 293 -23.17 7.03 -12.12
C LEU A 293 -23.43 7.33 -10.64
N THR A 294 -24.69 7.33 -10.20
CA THR A 294 -25.05 7.65 -8.81
C THR A 294 -24.95 6.41 -7.92
N PRO A 295 -24.06 6.39 -6.90
CA PRO A 295 -24.01 5.28 -5.95
C PRO A 295 -25.25 5.19 -5.06
N ASP A 296 -25.67 3.96 -4.77
CA ASP A 296 -26.79 3.62 -3.87
C ASP A 296 -26.36 3.42 -2.39
N PHE A 297 -25.07 3.59 -2.10
CA PHE A 297 -24.47 3.42 -0.78
C PHE A 297 -23.90 4.74 -0.23
N THR A 298 -23.66 4.81 1.07
CA THR A 298 -23.18 6.03 1.75
C THR A 298 -21.75 6.40 1.36
N LEU A 299 -21.52 7.70 1.18
CA LEU A 299 -20.21 8.27 0.89
C LEU A 299 -19.19 7.85 1.96
N GLY A 300 -18.08 7.28 1.49
CA GLY A 300 -16.99 6.82 2.34
C GLY A 300 -17.05 5.33 2.71
N CYS A 301 -18.11 4.61 2.33
CA CYS A 301 -18.19 3.16 2.49
C CYS A 301 -17.07 2.43 1.73
N LYS A 302 -16.81 2.87 0.49
CA LYS A 302 -15.62 2.54 -0.30
C LYS A 302 -14.68 3.74 -0.34
N ARG A 303 -13.43 3.51 -0.77
CA ARG A 303 -12.45 4.58 -1.03
C ARG A 303 -13.07 5.67 -1.93
N LEU A 304 -12.97 6.91 -1.49
CA LEU A 304 -13.42 8.08 -2.26
C LEU A 304 -12.48 8.30 -3.45
N LEU A 305 -13.05 8.61 -4.61
CA LEU A 305 -12.29 8.91 -5.82
C LEU A 305 -12.24 10.43 -5.99
N LEU A 306 -11.04 11.00 -5.97
CA LEU A 306 -10.86 12.44 -6.19
C LEU A 306 -10.58 12.70 -7.67
N SER A 307 -11.52 13.29 -8.40
CA SER A 307 -11.30 13.63 -9.81
C SER A 307 -12.15 14.80 -10.27
N ASN A 308 -11.55 15.64 -11.12
CA ASN A 308 -12.24 16.72 -11.83
C ASN A 308 -12.46 16.40 -13.31
N THR A 309 -11.83 15.34 -13.83
CA THR A 309 -11.76 15.04 -15.27
C THR A 309 -12.46 13.75 -15.65
N TYR A 310 -12.67 12.83 -14.70
CA TYR A 310 -13.31 11.54 -14.94
C TYR A 310 -14.77 11.64 -15.38
N LEU A 311 -15.63 12.27 -14.59
CA LEU A 311 -17.05 12.37 -14.96
C LEU A 311 -17.23 13.14 -16.28
N PRO A 312 -16.52 14.26 -16.55
CA PRO A 312 -16.55 14.91 -17.85
C PRO A 312 -16.09 14.02 -19.00
N ALA A 313 -15.07 13.16 -18.80
CA ALA A 313 -14.58 12.25 -19.84
C ALA A 313 -15.68 11.27 -20.28
N LEU A 314 -16.53 10.82 -19.35
CA LEU A 314 -17.66 9.94 -19.67
C LEU A 314 -18.78 10.62 -20.47
N THR A 315 -18.79 11.94 -20.56
CA THR A 315 -19.79 12.70 -21.36
C THR A 315 -19.30 12.97 -22.78
N LYS A 316 -18.07 12.60 -23.12
CA LYS A 316 -17.47 12.93 -24.41
C LYS A 316 -18.00 12.01 -25.51
N PRO A 317 -18.08 12.51 -26.77
CA PRO A 317 -18.34 11.66 -27.91
C PRO A 317 -17.32 10.52 -27.99
N GLY A 318 -17.77 9.33 -28.40
CA GLY A 318 -16.91 8.15 -28.46
C GLY A 318 -16.69 7.46 -27.11
N VAL A 319 -17.41 7.85 -26.06
CA VAL A 319 -17.41 7.14 -24.77
C VAL A 319 -18.80 6.60 -24.48
N GLU A 320 -18.85 5.33 -24.13
CA GLU A 320 -20.08 4.66 -23.71
C GLU A 320 -19.86 4.01 -22.34
N LEU A 321 -20.66 4.42 -21.36
CA LEU A 321 -20.74 3.74 -20.07
C LEU A 321 -21.71 2.56 -20.19
N ILE A 322 -21.21 1.36 -19.91
CA ILE A 322 -22.01 0.14 -19.83
C ILE A 322 -22.19 -0.17 -18.34
N PRO A 323 -23.37 0.08 -17.73
CA PRO A 323 -23.61 -0.07 -16.29
C PRO A 323 -23.79 -1.54 -15.85
N HIS A 324 -23.01 -2.44 -16.47
CA HIS A 324 -23.04 -3.87 -16.25
C HIS A 324 -21.62 -4.43 -16.22
N ALA A 325 -21.45 -5.56 -15.52
CA ALA A 325 -20.17 -6.27 -15.51
C ALA A 325 -19.87 -6.86 -16.90
N LEU A 326 -18.59 -6.88 -17.29
CA LEU A 326 -18.11 -7.74 -18.36
C LEU A 326 -18.21 -9.20 -17.90
N VAL A 327 -18.84 -10.07 -18.68
CA VAL A 327 -19.08 -11.48 -18.29
C VAL A 327 -18.45 -12.49 -19.24
N ALA A 328 -18.15 -12.11 -20.48
CA ALA A 328 -17.49 -12.99 -21.44
C ALA A 328 -16.78 -12.19 -22.54
N VAL A 329 -15.88 -12.86 -23.24
CA VAL A 329 -15.30 -12.42 -24.51
C VAL A 329 -15.65 -13.48 -25.56
N ASP A 330 -16.10 -13.02 -26.73
CA ASP A 330 -16.52 -13.87 -27.84
C ASP A 330 -15.91 -13.36 -29.14
N GLY A 331 -14.83 -14.01 -29.57
CA GLY A 331 -13.98 -13.52 -30.65
C GLY A 331 -13.39 -12.16 -30.32
N GLN A 332 -13.74 -11.14 -31.10
CA GLN A 332 -13.32 -9.74 -30.88
C GLN A 332 -14.34 -8.93 -30.04
N SER A 333 -15.45 -9.54 -29.65
CA SER A 333 -16.52 -8.87 -28.90
C SER A 333 -16.39 -9.07 -27.40
N VAL A 334 -16.54 -8.00 -26.64
CA VAL A 334 -16.79 -8.02 -25.19
C VAL A 334 -18.29 -8.07 -24.92
N VAL A 335 -18.71 -8.89 -23.96
CA VAL A 335 -20.13 -9.15 -23.65
C VAL A 335 -20.44 -8.76 -22.21
N ALA A 336 -21.34 -7.80 -22.02
CA ALA A 336 -21.84 -7.38 -20.72
C ALA A 336 -22.93 -8.32 -20.18
N ALA A 337 -23.18 -8.23 -18.87
CA ALA A 337 -24.18 -9.06 -18.17
C ALA A 337 -25.62 -8.84 -18.65
N ASP A 338 -25.94 -7.70 -19.24
CA ASP A 338 -27.24 -7.39 -19.88
C ASP A 338 -27.33 -7.93 -21.32
N GLY A 339 -26.27 -8.55 -21.83
CA GLY A 339 -26.17 -9.03 -23.21
C GLY A 339 -25.64 -7.99 -24.20
N THR A 340 -25.29 -6.77 -23.75
CA THR A 340 -24.68 -5.75 -24.63
C THR A 340 -23.34 -6.26 -25.17
N ARG A 341 -23.16 -6.17 -26.50
CA ARG A 341 -21.94 -6.62 -27.20
C ARG A 341 -21.24 -5.45 -27.88
N ARG A 342 -19.92 -5.35 -27.71
CA ARG A 342 -19.08 -4.35 -28.38
C ARG A 342 -17.82 -4.99 -28.90
N GLU A 343 -17.45 -4.71 -30.14
CA GLU A 343 -16.16 -5.12 -30.67
C GLU A 343 -15.06 -4.18 -30.18
N VAL A 344 -13.94 -4.76 -29.75
CA VAL A 344 -12.81 -3.99 -29.22
C VAL A 344 -11.48 -4.54 -29.70
N ASP A 345 -10.48 -3.67 -29.75
CA ASP A 345 -9.11 -4.00 -30.12
C ASP A 345 -8.21 -4.17 -28.88
N VAL A 346 -8.62 -3.57 -27.74
CA VAL A 346 -7.87 -3.59 -26.48
C VAL A 346 -8.82 -3.75 -25.29
N ILE A 347 -8.43 -4.57 -24.31
CA ILE A 347 -9.07 -4.69 -23.00
C ILE A 347 -8.10 -4.24 -21.92
N ILE A 348 -8.48 -3.22 -21.15
CA ILE A 348 -7.72 -2.68 -20.03
C ILE A 348 -8.45 -2.97 -18.73
N PHE A 349 -7.82 -3.75 -17.85
CA PHE A 349 -8.35 -4.04 -16.53
C PHE A 349 -7.96 -2.96 -15.51
N GLY A 350 -8.98 -2.26 -15.00
CA GLY A 350 -8.93 -1.38 -13.83
C GLY A 350 -9.56 -2.05 -12.59
N THR A 351 -9.38 -3.36 -12.47
CA THR A 351 -10.11 -4.24 -11.53
C THR A 351 -9.47 -4.35 -10.15
N GLY A 352 -8.33 -3.69 -9.93
CA GLY A 352 -7.71 -3.56 -8.61
C GLY A 352 -6.81 -4.74 -8.24
N PHE A 353 -6.77 -5.08 -6.96
CA PHE A 353 -5.81 -6.01 -6.37
C PHE A 353 -6.50 -6.91 -5.35
N ASP A 354 -5.93 -8.08 -5.05
CA ASP A 354 -6.37 -8.89 -3.90
C ASP A 354 -5.71 -8.38 -2.61
N VAL A 355 -6.52 -7.75 -1.76
CA VAL A 355 -6.08 -7.19 -0.47
C VAL A 355 -6.42 -8.13 0.71
N SER A 356 -7.41 -9.01 0.54
CA SER A 356 -7.84 -9.99 1.54
C SER A 356 -6.86 -11.13 1.73
N HIS A 357 -6.06 -11.43 0.70
CA HIS A 357 -4.99 -12.41 0.74
C HIS A 357 -3.65 -11.72 0.50
N PRO A 358 -3.07 -11.03 1.50
CA PRO A 358 -1.78 -10.37 1.34
C PRO A 358 -0.72 -11.36 0.81
N PRO A 359 -0.11 -11.11 -0.35
CA PRO A 359 0.82 -12.05 -0.98
C PRO A 359 2.03 -12.39 -0.10
N ILE A 360 2.40 -11.49 0.80
CA ILE A 360 3.49 -11.75 1.76
C ILE A 360 3.12 -12.84 2.78
N ALA A 361 1.84 -13.03 3.09
CA ALA A 361 1.39 -14.01 4.08
C ALA A 361 1.64 -15.46 3.62
N SER A 362 1.65 -15.72 2.30
CA SER A 362 2.01 -17.04 1.76
C SER A 362 3.51 -17.32 1.75
N ARG A 363 4.33 -16.35 2.16
CA ARG A 363 5.80 -16.49 2.27
C ARG A 363 6.27 -16.51 3.72
N ILE A 364 5.38 -16.41 4.71
CA ILE A 364 5.76 -16.36 6.12
C ILE A 364 5.28 -17.63 6.81
N ARG A 365 6.22 -18.46 7.26
CA ARG A 365 5.94 -19.68 8.04
C ARG A 365 6.27 -19.44 9.51
N GLY A 366 5.25 -19.50 10.35
CA GLY A 366 5.36 -19.25 11.77
C GLY A 366 5.96 -20.42 12.57
N ARG A 367 6.04 -20.23 13.89
CA ARG A 367 6.55 -21.20 14.88
C ARG A 367 5.89 -22.58 14.82
N ASP A 368 4.61 -22.63 14.45
CA ASP A 368 3.82 -23.86 14.32
C ASP A 368 3.98 -24.54 12.95
N GLY A 369 4.91 -24.07 12.11
CA GLY A 369 5.16 -24.62 10.78
C GLY A 369 4.10 -24.25 9.74
N ARG A 370 3.08 -23.49 10.12
CA ARG A 370 1.98 -23.06 9.24
C ARG A 370 2.28 -21.74 8.57
N LEU A 371 1.84 -21.58 7.33
CA LEU A 371 1.91 -20.30 6.64
C LEU A 371 0.93 -19.30 7.27
N LEU A 372 1.30 -18.02 7.25
CA LEU A 372 0.43 -16.96 7.71
C LEU A 372 -0.83 -16.87 6.85
N SER A 373 -0.75 -17.18 5.54
CA SER A 373 -1.91 -17.30 4.66
C SER A 373 -2.90 -18.37 5.12
N GLU A 374 -2.45 -19.48 5.70
CA GLU A 374 -3.32 -20.52 6.27
C GLU A 374 -3.99 -20.04 7.58
N LYS A 375 -3.26 -19.26 8.40
CA LYS A 375 -3.83 -18.65 9.62
C LYS A 375 -4.85 -17.57 9.28
N TRP A 376 -4.61 -16.84 8.20
CA TRP A 376 -5.45 -15.76 7.72
C TRP A 376 -6.49 -16.18 6.68
N ALA A 377 -6.64 -17.49 6.42
CA ALA A 377 -7.53 -18.02 5.38
C ALA A 377 -8.98 -17.54 5.52
N LYS A 378 -9.43 -17.28 6.76
CA LYS A 378 -10.74 -16.67 7.01
C LYS A 378 -10.68 -15.14 6.92
N SER A 379 -9.81 -14.54 7.71
CA SER A 379 -9.67 -13.09 7.82
C SER A 379 -8.30 -12.75 8.40
N PRO A 380 -7.55 -11.82 7.80
CA PRO A 380 -6.25 -11.43 8.32
C PRO A 380 -6.39 -10.55 9.56
N GLU A 381 -5.57 -10.84 10.58
CA GLU A 381 -5.57 -10.12 11.86
C GLU A 381 -4.15 -9.87 12.37
N ALA A 382 -3.96 -8.69 12.95
CA ALA A 382 -2.70 -8.28 13.57
C ALA A 382 -2.97 -7.36 14.77
N TYR A 383 -2.16 -7.50 15.81
CA TYR A 383 -2.14 -6.56 16.94
C TYR A 383 -1.49 -5.25 16.51
N LEU A 384 -2.23 -4.14 16.69
CA LEU A 384 -1.83 -2.80 16.23
C LEU A 384 -1.36 -2.78 14.77
N ALA A 385 -2.00 -3.59 13.92
CA ALA A 385 -1.65 -3.77 12.51
C ALA A 385 -0.22 -4.27 12.23
N THR A 386 0.52 -4.71 13.26
CA THR A 386 1.98 -4.91 13.20
C THR A 386 2.39 -6.33 13.50
N THR A 387 1.96 -6.92 14.60
CA THR A 387 2.46 -8.23 15.08
C THR A 387 1.32 -9.25 15.15
N THR A 388 1.64 -10.54 15.06
CA THR A 388 0.63 -11.62 15.09
C THR A 388 1.17 -12.85 15.85
N PRO A 389 0.34 -13.56 16.64
CA PRO A 389 0.77 -14.76 17.35
C PRO A 389 1.35 -15.84 16.43
N GLY A 390 2.37 -16.54 16.91
CA GLY A 390 3.09 -17.56 16.15
C GLY A 390 4.07 -17.01 15.10
N ALA A 391 4.26 -15.69 15.02
CA ALA A 391 5.29 -15.04 14.21
C ALA A 391 6.18 -14.15 15.10
N PRO A 392 7.00 -14.74 15.99
CA PRO A 392 7.89 -13.99 16.88
C PRO A 392 8.87 -13.10 16.10
N ASN A 393 9.23 -11.94 16.63
CA ASN A 393 10.16 -10.97 16.03
C ASN A 393 9.81 -10.51 14.59
N ALA A 394 8.60 -10.80 14.10
CA ALA A 394 8.12 -10.37 12.80
C ALA A 394 7.16 -9.19 12.92
N TYR A 395 7.33 -8.20 12.04
CA TYR A 395 6.54 -6.98 11.99
C TYR A 395 6.00 -6.77 10.58
N ILE A 396 4.69 -6.68 10.43
CA ILE A 396 3.99 -6.49 9.16
C ILE A 396 3.66 -5.01 9.00
N MET A 397 4.18 -4.39 7.95
CA MET A 397 3.91 -2.99 7.67
C MET A 397 2.60 -2.84 6.91
N LEU A 398 1.79 -1.86 7.32
CA LEU A 398 0.46 -1.60 6.77
C LEU A 398 -0.43 -2.85 6.79
N GLY A 399 -0.34 -3.63 7.87
CA GLY A 399 -1.14 -4.82 8.08
C GLY A 399 -2.63 -4.54 8.37
N PRO A 400 -3.39 -5.58 8.74
CA PRO A 400 -4.82 -5.50 9.03
C PRO A 400 -5.17 -4.41 10.06
N ASN A 401 -6.39 -3.86 9.97
CA ASN A 401 -6.96 -2.87 10.90
C ASN A 401 -6.23 -1.52 10.96
N ILE A 402 -5.58 -1.08 9.88
CA ILE A 402 -4.82 0.19 9.83
C ILE A 402 -5.46 1.28 8.95
N LEU A 403 -6.40 0.92 8.08
CA LEU A 403 -6.90 1.82 7.04
C LEU A 403 -7.71 2.98 7.63
N VAL A 404 -7.32 4.20 7.28
CA VAL A 404 -7.99 5.47 7.60
C VAL A 404 -7.96 6.40 6.37
N TYR A 405 -8.78 7.44 6.36
CA TYR A 405 -8.69 8.52 5.37
C TYR A 405 -7.55 9.49 5.70
N ASN A 406 -6.31 8.99 5.71
CA ASN A 406 -5.09 9.77 5.91
C ASN A 406 -3.93 9.14 5.13
N SER A 407 -2.77 9.81 5.10
CA SER A 407 -1.55 9.35 4.44
C SER A 407 -1.06 8.03 5.02
N PHE A 408 -1.07 6.97 4.19
CA PHE A 408 -0.46 5.67 4.52
C PHE A 408 1.03 5.78 4.82
N LEU A 409 1.73 6.74 4.21
CA LEU A 409 3.15 6.98 4.51
C LEU A 409 3.33 7.45 5.96
N GLY A 410 2.52 8.41 6.42
CA GLY A 410 2.57 8.86 7.81
C GLY A 410 2.20 7.76 8.81
N LEU A 411 1.30 6.84 8.43
CA LEU A 411 0.98 5.66 9.23
C LEU A 411 2.12 4.66 9.27
N ALA A 412 2.76 4.37 8.13
CA ALA A 412 3.93 3.51 8.06
C ALA A 412 5.06 4.05 8.92
N GLU A 413 5.32 5.36 8.89
CA GLU A 413 6.30 5.98 9.79
C GLU A 413 5.92 5.79 11.25
N THR A 414 4.66 6.03 11.64
CA THR A 414 4.23 5.85 13.03
C THR A 414 4.33 4.38 13.47
N GLN A 415 4.00 3.44 12.58
CA GLN A 415 4.15 2.01 12.82
C GLN A 415 5.62 1.61 12.96
N LEU A 416 6.53 2.23 12.19
CA LEU A 416 7.96 2.03 12.36
C LEU A 416 8.46 2.60 13.70
N ASP A 417 7.91 3.70 14.20
CA ASP A 417 8.29 4.19 15.54
C ASP A 417 8.00 3.13 16.62
N TYR A 418 6.85 2.45 16.51
CA TYR A 418 6.51 1.29 17.36
C TYR A 418 7.56 0.18 17.24
N VAL A 419 7.92 -0.21 16.01
CA VAL A 419 8.89 -1.29 15.76
C VAL A 419 10.26 -0.92 16.30
N ILE A 420 10.77 0.28 16.01
CA ILE A 420 12.09 0.76 16.45
C ILE A 420 12.17 0.83 17.98
N ASP A 421 11.12 1.32 18.65
CA ASP A 421 11.06 1.33 20.12
C ASP A 421 11.09 -0.10 20.68
N GLY A 422 10.42 -1.06 20.03
CA GLY A 422 10.48 -2.48 20.36
C GLY A 422 11.87 -3.10 20.20
N LEU A 423 12.53 -2.86 19.07
CA LEU A 423 13.91 -3.32 18.81
C LEU A 423 14.89 -2.72 19.82
N THR A 424 14.78 -1.42 20.09
CA THR A 424 15.64 -0.71 21.05
C THR A 424 15.49 -1.27 22.46
N LYS A 425 14.25 -1.52 22.91
CA LYS A 425 13.99 -2.14 24.20
C LYS A 425 14.47 -3.57 24.28
N ALA A 426 14.33 -4.34 23.20
CA ALA A 426 14.79 -5.71 23.16
C ALA A 426 16.30 -5.77 23.39
N GLU A 427 17.06 -4.93 22.68
CA GLU A 427 18.50 -4.85 22.83
C GLU A 427 18.91 -4.37 24.25
N GLN A 428 18.32 -3.26 24.73
CA GLN A 428 18.63 -2.70 26.05
C GLN A 428 18.33 -3.65 27.21
N GLN A 429 17.35 -4.54 27.07
CA GLN A 429 16.92 -5.47 28.12
C GLN A 429 17.41 -6.90 27.89
N GLY A 430 18.24 -7.14 26.87
CA GLY A 430 18.76 -8.48 26.55
C GLY A 430 17.66 -9.49 26.16
N ILE A 431 16.61 -9.02 25.49
CA ILE A 431 15.49 -9.84 25.00
C ILE A 431 15.81 -10.32 23.58
N GLU A 432 15.80 -11.64 23.40
CA GLU A 432 16.07 -12.30 22.13
C GLU A 432 14.79 -12.53 21.30
N VAL A 433 13.67 -12.81 21.98
CA VAL A 433 12.39 -13.12 21.32
C VAL A 433 11.26 -12.28 21.90
N LEU A 434 10.54 -11.59 21.02
CA LEU A 434 9.29 -10.88 21.28
C LEU A 434 8.16 -11.54 20.50
N GLU A 435 7.10 -11.95 21.18
CA GLU A 435 5.89 -12.50 20.55
C GLU A 435 4.65 -11.92 21.20
N VAL A 436 3.70 -11.40 20.41
CA VAL A 436 2.48 -10.83 20.99
C VAL A 436 1.68 -11.93 21.68
N ARG A 437 1.20 -11.65 22.89
CA ARG A 437 0.37 -12.60 23.65
C ARG A 437 -1.02 -12.72 23.02
N GLU A 438 -1.59 -13.92 23.11
CA GLU A 438 -2.90 -14.24 22.53
C GLU A 438 -4.02 -13.35 23.10
N GLU A 439 -4.01 -13.09 24.41
CA GLU A 439 -5.06 -12.29 25.07
C GLU A 439 -5.09 -10.82 24.58
N PRO A 440 -3.99 -10.03 24.64
CA PRO A 440 -3.93 -8.70 24.04
C PRO A 440 -4.28 -8.68 22.55
N PHE A 441 -3.83 -9.69 21.79
CA PHE A 441 -4.15 -9.83 20.38
C PHE A 441 -5.67 -9.96 20.15
N ARG A 442 -6.35 -10.88 20.86
CA ARG A 442 -7.80 -11.08 20.73
C ARG A 442 -8.58 -9.87 21.23
N ALA A 443 -8.24 -9.35 22.41
CA ALA A 443 -8.90 -8.19 22.98
C ALA A 443 -8.82 -6.96 22.05
N PHE A 444 -7.67 -6.76 21.39
CA PHE A 444 -7.49 -5.71 20.40
C PHE A 444 -8.41 -5.90 19.18
N ASN A 445 -8.39 -7.08 18.55
CA ASN A 445 -9.17 -7.34 17.34
C ASN A 445 -10.68 -7.31 17.63
N ASP A 446 -11.13 -7.87 18.76
CA ASP A 446 -12.54 -7.81 19.18
C ASP A 446 -13.01 -6.36 19.41
N ALA A 447 -12.16 -5.53 20.02
CA ALA A 447 -12.46 -4.12 20.21
C ALA A 447 -12.54 -3.37 18.87
N VAL A 448 -11.67 -3.69 17.91
CA VAL A 448 -11.71 -3.13 16.55
C VAL A 448 -13.02 -3.52 15.86
N GLN A 449 -13.41 -4.81 15.88
CA GLN A 449 -14.66 -5.25 15.23
C GLN A 449 -15.90 -4.58 15.84
N LYS A 450 -15.96 -4.49 17.18
CA LYS A 450 -17.02 -3.73 17.88
C LYS A 450 -17.03 -2.25 17.49
N GLY A 451 -15.85 -1.66 17.34
CA GLY A 451 -15.68 -0.27 16.92
C GLY A 451 -16.09 -0.02 15.46
N LEU A 452 -15.91 -1.01 14.57
CA LEU A 452 -16.23 -0.92 13.14
C LEU A 452 -17.72 -1.03 12.86
N ALA A 453 -18.46 -1.78 13.69
CA ALA A 453 -19.90 -1.99 13.54
C ALA A 453 -20.72 -0.71 13.23
N PRO A 454 -20.57 0.44 13.92
CA PRO A 454 -21.34 1.65 13.62
C PRO A 454 -20.78 2.51 12.46
N THR A 455 -19.58 2.19 11.95
CA THR A 455 -18.88 3.02 10.97
C THR A 455 -19.50 2.91 9.58
N VAL A 456 -19.20 3.89 8.71
CA VAL A 456 -19.61 3.82 7.30
C VAL A 456 -18.97 2.62 6.58
N PHE A 457 -17.84 2.10 7.05
CA PHE A 457 -17.14 0.99 6.42
C PHE A 457 -17.92 -0.33 6.50
N ASN A 458 -18.76 -0.50 7.53
CA ASN A 458 -19.60 -1.69 7.70
C ASN A 458 -21.08 -1.41 7.43
N ASN A 459 -21.59 -0.23 7.82
CA ASN A 459 -23.01 0.12 7.68
C ASN A 459 -23.32 0.98 6.45
N GLY A 460 -22.33 1.31 5.62
CA GLY A 460 -22.52 2.19 4.48
C GLY A 460 -23.31 1.57 3.32
N GLY A 461 -23.61 0.27 3.36
CA GLY A 461 -24.44 -0.41 2.36
C GLY A 461 -23.70 -0.81 1.08
N CYS A 462 -22.37 -0.95 1.12
CA CYS A 462 -21.56 -1.30 -0.05
C CYS A 462 -20.78 -2.61 0.16
N SER A 463 -20.47 -3.28 -0.95
CA SER A 463 -19.44 -4.33 -0.99
C SER A 463 -18.07 -3.71 -1.28
N SER A 464 -17.21 -3.59 -0.27
CA SER A 464 -15.87 -3.00 -0.36
C SER A 464 -14.78 -4.07 -0.25
N TYR A 465 -13.59 -3.80 -0.79
CA TYR A 465 -12.40 -4.65 -0.61
C TYR A 465 -11.87 -4.66 0.85
N TYR A 466 -12.53 -3.91 1.75
CA TYR A 466 -12.25 -3.94 3.19
C TYR A 466 -12.85 -5.17 3.90
N LEU A 467 -13.83 -5.82 3.25
CA LEU A 467 -14.58 -6.93 3.80
C LEU A 467 -14.05 -8.25 3.23
N ASP A 468 -13.93 -9.26 4.07
CA ASP A 468 -13.69 -10.64 3.63
C ASP A 468 -14.98 -11.32 3.14
N ALA A 469 -14.89 -12.59 2.76
CA ALA A 469 -16.00 -13.37 2.24
C ALA A 469 -17.17 -13.52 3.23
N ASP A 470 -16.90 -13.44 4.53
CA ASP A 470 -17.91 -13.52 5.60
C ASP A 470 -18.45 -12.13 6.00
N GLY A 471 -18.00 -11.07 5.34
CA GLY A 471 -18.40 -9.69 5.62
C GLY A 471 -17.69 -9.06 6.82
N LYS A 472 -16.65 -9.71 7.37
CA LYS A 472 -15.84 -9.12 8.45
C LYS A 472 -14.85 -8.12 7.85
N ASN A 473 -14.74 -6.96 8.50
CA ASN A 473 -13.85 -5.90 8.05
C ASN A 473 -12.46 -6.10 8.63
N PHE A 474 -11.50 -6.46 7.78
CA PHE A 474 -10.13 -6.75 8.18
C PHE A 474 -9.19 -5.55 7.96
N ALA A 475 -9.63 -4.53 7.23
CA ALA A 475 -8.76 -3.46 6.76
C ALA A 475 -8.86 -2.18 7.61
N ALA A 476 -10.08 -1.76 7.96
CA ALA A 476 -10.34 -0.42 8.47
C ALA A 476 -10.03 -0.25 9.96
N TRP A 477 -9.62 0.96 10.33
CA TRP A 477 -9.48 1.40 11.70
C TRP A 477 -10.71 2.25 12.10
N PRO A 478 -11.44 1.89 13.18
CA PRO A 478 -12.73 2.52 13.50
C PRO A 478 -12.64 3.86 14.26
N TRP A 479 -11.46 4.23 14.74
CA TRP A 479 -11.27 5.42 15.56
C TRP A 479 -10.45 6.50 14.84
N SER A 480 -10.06 7.56 15.54
CA SER A 480 -9.27 8.63 14.93
C SER A 480 -7.85 8.17 14.61
N THR A 481 -7.25 8.77 13.57
CA THR A 481 -5.81 8.59 13.26
C THR A 481 -4.93 8.96 14.45
N GLY A 482 -5.30 10.00 15.21
CA GLY A 482 -4.57 10.38 16.43
C GLY A 482 -4.61 9.30 17.52
N SER A 483 -5.71 8.56 17.65
CA SER A 483 -5.77 7.41 18.56
C SER A 483 -4.84 6.28 18.12
N LEU A 484 -4.79 5.99 16.82
CA LEU A 484 -3.88 4.98 16.27
C LEU A 484 -2.42 5.39 16.49
N ARG A 485 -2.07 6.64 16.15
CA ARG A 485 -0.71 7.17 16.36
C ARG A 485 -0.26 7.10 17.82
N ARG A 486 -1.15 7.42 18.76
CA ARG A 486 -0.83 7.29 20.20
C ARG A 486 -0.57 5.85 20.63
N ARG A 487 -1.34 4.88 20.12
CA ARG A 487 -1.13 3.45 20.43
C ARG A 487 0.17 2.90 19.83
N LEU A 488 0.56 3.41 18.67
CA LEU A 488 1.82 3.06 18.00
C LEU A 488 3.03 3.86 18.52
N ALA A 489 2.85 4.85 19.39
CA ALA A 489 3.95 5.68 19.86
C ALA A 489 4.90 4.97 20.84
N ARG A 490 4.50 3.80 21.39
CA ARG A 490 5.27 3.05 22.36
C ARG A 490 5.02 1.55 22.23
N PHE A 491 6.09 0.77 22.13
CA PHE A 491 6.10 -0.68 22.26
C PHE A 491 5.90 -1.07 23.73
N ASP A 492 4.77 -1.71 24.01
CA ASP A 492 4.39 -2.13 25.35
C ASP A 492 4.72 -3.61 25.57
N LEU A 493 5.86 -3.87 26.21
CA LEU A 493 6.38 -5.21 26.47
C LEU A 493 5.43 -6.09 27.30
N GLU A 494 4.51 -5.50 28.07
CA GLU A 494 3.54 -6.26 28.87
C GLU A 494 2.59 -7.08 27.98
N ASN A 495 2.33 -6.61 26.77
CA ASN A 495 1.51 -7.31 25.78
C ASN A 495 2.27 -8.43 25.04
N TYR A 496 3.56 -8.62 25.33
CA TYR A 496 4.43 -9.58 24.66
C TYR A 496 4.94 -10.66 25.63
N ALA A 497 5.04 -11.88 25.13
CA ALA A 497 5.89 -12.90 25.69
C ALA A 497 7.34 -12.59 25.28
N VAL A 498 8.23 -12.57 26.27
CA VAL A 498 9.64 -12.24 26.06
C VAL A 498 10.52 -13.42 26.44
N ARG A 499 11.59 -13.68 25.68
CA ARG A 499 12.62 -14.65 26.05
C ARG A 499 13.97 -13.95 26.02
N PRO A 500 14.78 -14.03 27.09
CA PRO A 500 16.11 -13.43 27.10
C PRO A 500 17.07 -14.22 26.20
N TYR A 501 18.18 -13.59 25.83
CA TYR A 501 19.30 -14.28 25.19
C TYR A 501 19.75 -15.47 26.03
N ARG A 502 20.14 -16.56 25.36
CA ARG A 502 20.77 -17.70 26.03
C ARG A 502 22.07 -17.21 26.67
N HIS A 503 22.20 -17.37 27.99
CA HIS A 503 23.48 -17.10 28.64
C HIS A 503 24.56 -18.00 28.02
N SER A 504 25.59 -17.40 27.43
CA SER A 504 26.84 -18.09 27.13
C SER A 504 27.43 -18.57 28.46
N SER A 505 27.29 -19.84 28.80
CA SER A 505 28.06 -20.46 29.87
C SER A 505 29.53 -20.54 29.45
N SER A 506 30.28 -19.46 29.66
CA SER A 506 31.75 -19.53 29.64
C SER A 506 32.22 -20.27 30.90
N ALA A 507 32.17 -21.60 30.84
CA ALA A 507 32.84 -22.47 31.80
C ALA A 507 34.36 -22.34 31.61
N HIS A 508 34.98 -21.34 32.25
CA HIS A 508 36.38 -21.40 32.65
C HIS A 508 36.45 -21.93 34.08
N SER A 509 36.30 -23.25 34.24
CA SER A 509 36.81 -23.93 35.43
C SER A 509 38.31 -24.15 35.24
N THR A 510 39.12 -23.13 35.49
CA THR A 510 40.53 -23.39 35.82
C THR A 510 40.55 -23.92 37.25
N GLY A 511 40.56 -25.25 37.36
CA GLY A 511 40.76 -25.94 38.61
C GLY A 511 42.07 -25.48 39.25
N LYS A 512 41.97 -24.96 40.47
CA LYS A 512 43.07 -25.01 41.41
C LYS A 512 43.06 -26.41 42.02
N SER A 513 43.99 -27.25 41.58
CA SER A 513 44.46 -28.39 42.36
C SER A 513 45.82 -28.01 42.95
N SER A 514 45.81 -27.88 44.27
CA SER A 514 46.85 -28.24 45.25
C SER A 514 48.29 -27.80 45.00
#